data_AF-A0A0K1SA10-F1
#
_entry.id   AF-A0A0K1SA10-F1
#
_cell.length_a   1.000
_cell.length_b   1.000
_cell.length_c   1.000
_cell.angle_alpha   90.00
_cell.angle_beta   90.00
_cell.angle_gamma   90.00
#
_symmetry.space_group_name_H-M   'P 1'
#
loop_
_entity.id
_entity.type
_entity.pdbx_description
1 polymer ?
#
loop_
_entity_poly.entity_id
_entity_poly.type
_entity_poly.pdbx_seq_one_letter_code
_entity_poly.pdbx_strand_id
1 'polypeptide(L)'
;MAHLKTKATTGKLPEREQWKWKLIRGLYEKEFEREQIIKLFEIIDNMMTLSPELQSSLESKIKQFEEERTMPLMSNMELRGIERGKEIGKEIGKEIGALENARDFVKKVLENRLGDIPGDIGQCLNDASVISVLEEMLKAALIVNSFEECRKSFSIIINK
;
A
#
# COMPACT_ATOMS: atom_id res chain seq x y z
N MET A 1 -29.26 13.46 3.83
CA MET A 1 -28.49 14.43 4.64
C MET A 1 -26.98 14.23 4.61
N ALA A 2 -26.46 12.99 4.49
CA ALA A 2 -25.01 12.75 4.51
C ALA A 2 -24.23 13.54 3.43
N HIS A 3 -24.71 13.55 2.18
CA HIS A 3 -24.07 14.27 1.07
C HIS A 3 -23.96 15.81 1.27
N LEU A 4 -24.96 16.42 1.93
CA LEU A 4 -24.95 17.87 2.22
C LEU A 4 -23.96 18.24 3.32
N LYS A 5 -23.78 17.37 4.32
CA LYS A 5 -22.84 17.60 5.42
C LYS A 5 -21.39 17.35 5.02
N THR A 6 -21.13 16.38 4.14
CA THR A 6 -19.79 16.18 3.56
C THR A 6 -19.28 17.44 2.87
N LYS A 7 -20.13 18.15 2.11
CA LYS A 7 -19.77 19.44 1.50
C LYS A 7 -19.52 20.54 2.54
N ALA A 8 -20.29 20.57 3.62
CA ALA A 8 -20.24 21.60 4.66
C ALA A 8 -19.05 21.47 5.64
N THR A 9 -18.47 20.27 5.81
CA THR A 9 -17.34 20.02 6.72
C THR A 9 -15.99 19.91 6.01
N THR A 10 -15.93 20.21 4.71
CA THR A 10 -14.68 20.26 3.95
C THR A 10 -13.74 21.27 4.61
N GLY A 11 -12.64 20.81 5.22
CA GLY A 11 -11.66 21.65 5.92
C GLY A 11 -11.85 21.80 7.44
N LYS A 12 -12.84 21.16 8.08
CA LYS A 12 -13.03 21.18 9.54
C LYS A 12 -12.92 19.78 10.15
N LEU A 13 -11.71 19.42 10.57
CA LEU A 13 -11.33 18.05 10.97
C LEU A 13 -12.11 17.50 12.18
N PRO A 14 -12.30 18.22 13.30
CA PRO A 14 -13.00 17.68 14.48
C PRO A 14 -14.52 17.53 14.26
N GLU A 15 -15.13 18.46 13.52
CA GLU A 15 -16.55 18.39 13.16
C GLU A 15 -16.83 17.16 12.28
N ARG A 16 -15.88 16.78 11.41
CA ARG A 16 -16.00 15.62 10.52
C ARG A 16 -16.03 14.29 11.29
N GLU A 17 -15.18 14.13 12.32
CA GLU A 17 -15.19 12.96 13.20
C GLU A 17 -16.54 12.82 13.93
N GLN A 18 -17.03 13.91 14.52
CA GLN A 18 -18.32 13.92 15.23
C GLN A 18 -19.49 13.58 14.31
N TRP A 19 -19.50 14.10 13.08
CA TRP A 19 -20.52 13.77 12.09
C TRP A 19 -20.43 12.32 11.62
N LYS A 20 -19.22 11.82 11.39
CA LYS A 20 -18.99 10.42 11.02
C LYS A 20 -19.48 9.48 12.12
N TRP A 21 -19.16 9.78 13.37
CA TRP A 21 -19.67 9.07 14.54
C TRP A 21 -21.20 9.06 14.59
N LYS A 22 -21.85 10.22 14.42
CA LYS A 22 -23.32 10.32 14.45
C LYS A 22 -23.99 9.47 13.36
N LEU A 23 -23.40 9.42 12.16
CA LEU A 23 -23.90 8.59 11.07
C LEU A 23 -23.73 7.10 11.38
N ILE A 24 -22.54 6.71 11.84
CA ILE A 24 -22.21 5.33 12.21
C ILE A 24 -23.16 4.86 13.32
N ARG A 25 -23.27 5.61 14.43
CA ARG A 25 -24.20 5.31 15.52
C ARG A 25 -25.65 5.15 15.03
N GLY A 26 -26.09 6.03 14.13
CA GLY A 26 -27.42 5.95 13.52
C GLY A 26 -27.66 4.70 12.66
N LEU A 27 -26.62 3.99 12.21
CA LEU A 27 -26.77 2.67 11.57
C LEU A 27 -27.15 1.60 12.59
N TYR A 28 -26.59 1.63 13.79
CA TYR A 28 -26.88 0.70 14.89
C TYR A 28 -28.22 0.97 15.59
N GLU A 29 -28.73 2.19 15.49
CA GLU A 29 -30.03 2.57 16.06
C GLU A 29 -31.21 2.17 15.18
N LYS A 30 -30.95 1.75 13.94
CA LYS A 30 -31.95 1.26 13.00
C LYS A 30 -31.92 -0.26 12.96
N GLU A 31 -33.07 -0.87 12.64
CA GLU A 31 -33.23 -2.33 12.45
C GLU A 31 -32.61 -2.81 11.12
N PHE A 32 -31.37 -2.41 10.84
CA PHE A 32 -30.63 -2.92 9.70
C PHE A 32 -30.00 -4.28 10.02
N GLU A 33 -30.00 -5.16 9.02
CA GLU A 33 -29.26 -6.40 9.10
C GLU A 33 -27.75 -6.12 9.17
N ARG A 34 -27.00 -7.02 9.84
CA ARG A 34 -25.55 -6.88 10.07
C ARG A 34 -24.78 -6.56 8.79
N GLU A 35 -25.12 -7.23 7.70
CA GLU A 35 -24.50 -7.05 6.38
C GLU A 35 -24.79 -5.67 5.77
N GLN A 36 -25.96 -5.11 6.05
CA GLN A 36 -26.34 -3.77 5.59
C GLN A 36 -25.60 -2.69 6.38
N ILE A 37 -25.47 -2.87 7.70
CA ILE A 37 -24.67 -1.97 8.55
C ILE A 37 -23.22 -1.91 8.05
N ILE A 38 -22.63 -3.08 7.76
CA ILE A 38 -21.29 -3.20 7.18
C ILE A 38 -21.15 -2.39 5.88
N LYS A 39 -22.04 -2.60 4.90
CA LYS A 39 -21.94 -1.93 3.59
C LYS A 39 -22.13 -0.41 3.72
N LEU A 40 -23.06 0.01 4.57
CA LEU A 40 -23.33 1.43 4.82
C LEU A 40 -22.17 2.10 5.56
N PHE A 41 -21.52 1.39 6.49
CA PHE A 41 -20.31 1.86 7.16
C PHE A 41 -19.19 2.11 6.14
N GLU A 42 -18.90 1.15 5.27
CA GLU A 42 -17.86 1.29 4.23
C GLU A 42 -18.12 2.50 3.32
N ILE A 43 -19.38 2.76 2.96
CA ILE A 43 -19.75 3.95 2.17
C ILE A 43 -19.46 5.24 2.95
N ILE A 44 -19.81 5.30 4.24
CA ILE A 44 -19.55 6.48 5.09
C ILE A 44 -18.04 6.68 5.27
N ASP A 45 -17.28 5.60 5.50
CA ASP A 45 -15.84 5.63 5.73
C ASP A 45 -15.09 6.17 4.51
N ASN A 46 -15.41 5.66 3.31
CA ASN A 46 -14.84 6.13 2.04
C ASN A 46 -15.21 7.59 1.73
N MET A 47 -16.43 8.01 2.04
CA MET A 47 -16.88 9.38 1.79
C MET A 47 -16.30 10.40 2.80
N MET A 48 -15.99 9.95 4.01
CA MET A 48 -15.51 10.78 5.12
C MET A 48 -14.15 10.31 5.64
N THR A 49 -13.11 10.52 4.84
CA THR A 49 -11.72 10.29 5.24
C THR A 49 -11.33 11.16 6.44
N LEU A 50 -10.75 10.52 7.45
CA LEU A 50 -10.22 11.16 8.66
C LEU A 50 -8.69 11.05 8.68
N SER A 51 -8.01 11.89 9.47
CA SER A 51 -6.59 11.67 9.77
C SER A 51 -6.43 10.40 10.62
N PRO A 52 -5.24 9.77 10.64
CA PRO A 52 -5.01 8.53 11.40
C PRO A 52 -5.38 8.64 12.89
N GLU A 53 -5.09 9.79 13.50
CA GLU A 53 -5.41 10.06 14.92
C GLU A 53 -6.92 10.10 15.17
N LEU A 54 -7.68 10.79 14.29
CA LEU A 54 -9.14 10.90 14.42
C LEU A 54 -9.84 9.58 14.07
N GLN A 55 -9.30 8.81 13.13
CA GLN A 55 -9.80 7.48 12.81
C GLN A 55 -9.62 6.52 14.01
N SER A 56 -8.44 6.52 14.64
CA SER A 56 -8.18 5.71 15.84
C SER A 56 -9.09 6.08 17.03
N SER A 57 -9.34 7.38 17.23
CA SER A 57 -10.31 7.88 18.23
C SER A 57 -11.73 7.38 17.94
N LEU A 58 -12.16 7.43 16.68
CA LEU A 58 -13.48 6.96 16.25
C LEU A 58 -13.64 5.45 16.45
N GLU A 59 -12.63 4.65 16.06
CA GLU A 59 -12.63 3.19 16.24
C GLU A 59 -12.75 2.80 17.71
N SER A 60 -12.04 3.51 18.60
CA SER A 60 -12.15 3.30 20.05
C SER A 60 -13.57 3.56 20.58
N LYS A 61 -14.25 4.61 20.08
CA LYS A 61 -15.64 4.92 20.44
C LYS A 61 -16.63 3.87 19.93
N ILE A 62 -16.42 3.37 18.72
CA ILE A 62 -17.24 2.29 18.14
C ILE A 62 -17.08 1.01 18.97
N LYS A 63 -15.84 0.66 19.31
CA LYS A 63 -15.54 -0.52 20.14
C LYS A 63 -16.28 -0.48 21.47
N GLN A 64 -16.15 0.63 22.20
CA GLN A 64 -16.83 0.81 23.48
C GLN A 64 -18.35 0.69 23.35
N PHE A 65 -18.93 1.29 22.30
CA PHE A 65 -20.36 1.22 22.05
C PHE A 65 -20.87 -0.19 21.67
N GLU A 66 -20.09 -0.96 20.92
CA GLU A 66 -20.40 -2.35 20.59
C GLU A 66 -20.31 -3.28 21.81
N GLU A 67 -19.32 -3.06 22.68
CA GLU A 67 -19.15 -3.77 23.96
C GLU A 67 -20.35 -3.53 24.89
N GLU A 68 -20.81 -2.27 25.00
CA GLU A 68 -22.01 -1.90 25.78
C GLU A 68 -23.31 -2.56 25.26
N ARG A 69 -23.40 -2.81 23.96
CA ARG A 69 -24.57 -3.42 23.31
C ARG A 69 -24.44 -4.92 23.07
N THR A 70 -23.32 -5.56 23.47
CA THR A 70 -23.04 -6.98 23.23
C THR A 70 -23.23 -7.42 21.76
N MET A 71 -22.96 -6.51 20.81
CA MET A 71 -23.17 -6.73 19.38
C MET A 71 -21.87 -6.45 18.60
N PRO A 72 -20.88 -7.36 18.64
CA PRO A 72 -19.59 -7.14 17.99
C PRO A 72 -19.72 -7.20 16.47
N LEU A 73 -19.79 -6.03 15.85
CA LEU A 73 -19.83 -5.82 14.41
C LEU A 73 -18.40 -5.66 13.87
N MET A 74 -17.50 -5.08 14.67
CA MET A 74 -16.10 -4.86 14.30
C MET A 74 -15.34 -6.13 13.94
N SER A 75 -15.66 -7.29 14.52
CA SER A 75 -14.92 -8.55 14.23
C SER A 75 -14.88 -8.90 12.74
N ASN A 76 -15.96 -8.70 11.99
CA ASN A 76 -15.99 -9.01 10.55
C ASN A 76 -15.27 -7.94 9.71
N MET A 77 -15.24 -6.69 10.18
CA MET A 77 -14.53 -5.60 9.50
C MET A 77 -13.03 -5.67 9.76
N GLU A 78 -12.63 -6.00 10.99
CA GLU A 78 -11.25 -6.34 11.37
C GLU A 78 -10.76 -7.53 10.54
N LEU A 79 -11.57 -8.59 10.40
CA LEU A 79 -11.24 -9.73 9.54
C LEU A 79 -11.06 -9.33 8.08
N ARG A 80 -11.97 -8.53 7.50
CA ARG A 80 -11.81 -7.98 6.13
C ARG A 80 -10.59 -7.07 6.01
N GLY A 81 -10.29 -6.27 7.01
CA GLY A 81 -9.10 -5.42 7.06
C GLY A 81 -7.81 -6.24 7.07
N ILE A 82 -7.76 -7.31 7.85
CA ILE A 82 -6.66 -8.27 7.88
C ILE A 82 -6.52 -8.97 6.52
N GLU A 83 -7.63 -9.43 5.94
CA GLU A 83 -7.64 -10.12 4.64
C GLU A 83 -7.13 -9.20 3.52
N ARG A 84 -7.62 -7.97 3.46
CA ARG A 84 -7.14 -6.96 2.52
C ARG A 84 -5.68 -6.59 2.75
N GLY A 85 -5.25 -6.49 4.01
CA GLY A 85 -3.84 -6.26 4.36
C GLY A 85 -2.93 -7.40 3.89
N LYS A 86 -3.39 -8.65 4.01
CA LYS A 86 -2.66 -9.83 3.48
C LYS A 86 -2.58 -9.81 1.95
N GLU A 87 -3.65 -9.44 1.27
CA GLU A 87 -3.67 -9.32 -0.19
C GLU A 87 -2.69 -8.24 -0.68
N ILE A 88 -2.76 -7.04 -0.11
CA ILE A 88 -1.84 -5.93 -0.43
C ILE A 88 -0.38 -6.35 -0.14
N GLY A 89 -0.12 -6.96 1.03
CA GLY A 89 1.22 -7.42 1.38
C GLY A 89 1.75 -8.49 0.42
N LYS A 90 0.87 -9.37 -0.07
CA LYS A 90 1.23 -10.39 -1.08
C LYS A 90 1.57 -9.76 -2.43
N GLU A 91 0.84 -8.75 -2.88
CA GLU A 91 1.12 -8.05 -4.13
C GLU A 91 2.45 -7.28 -4.03
N ILE A 92 2.63 -6.46 -2.99
CA ILE A 92 3.88 -5.73 -2.74
C ILE A 92 5.06 -6.70 -2.64
N GLY A 93 4.91 -7.80 -1.89
CA GLY A 93 5.96 -8.79 -1.74
C GLY A 93 6.36 -9.47 -3.05
N LYS A 94 5.39 -9.70 -3.97
CA LYS A 94 5.69 -10.22 -5.31
C LYS A 94 6.48 -9.22 -6.15
N GLU A 95 6.11 -7.95 -6.12
CA GLU A 95 6.82 -6.90 -6.88
C GLU A 95 8.24 -6.71 -6.36
N ILE A 96 8.42 -6.60 -5.04
CA ILE A 96 9.75 -6.50 -4.41
C ILE A 96 10.59 -7.73 -4.76
N GLY A 97 10.03 -8.94 -4.59
CA GLY A 97 10.75 -10.18 -4.89
C GLY A 97 11.11 -10.32 -6.37
N ALA A 98 10.26 -9.87 -7.30
CA ALA A 98 10.58 -9.87 -8.72
C ALA A 98 11.75 -8.93 -9.03
N LEU A 99 11.76 -7.75 -8.40
CA LEU A 99 12.77 -6.74 -8.58
C LEU A 99 14.13 -7.16 -8.00
N GLU A 100 14.14 -7.72 -6.78
CA GLU A 100 15.34 -8.31 -6.16
C GLU A 100 15.91 -9.44 -7.02
N ASN A 101 15.06 -10.37 -7.48
CA ASN A 101 15.49 -11.44 -8.36
C ASN A 101 16.11 -10.93 -9.67
N ALA A 102 15.52 -9.91 -10.29
CA ALA A 102 16.08 -9.30 -11.49
C ALA A 102 17.46 -8.69 -11.24
N ARG A 103 17.67 -7.97 -10.13
CA ARG A 103 18.99 -7.46 -9.72
C ARG A 103 19.99 -8.59 -9.52
N ASP A 104 19.60 -9.64 -8.83
CA ASP A 104 20.46 -10.79 -8.54
C ASP A 104 20.84 -11.56 -9.80
N PHE A 105 19.95 -11.66 -10.79
CA PHE A 105 20.29 -12.25 -12.08
C PHE A 105 21.35 -11.44 -12.83
N VAL A 106 21.21 -10.11 -12.88
CA VAL A 106 22.23 -9.26 -13.50
C VAL A 106 23.57 -9.40 -12.78
N LYS A 107 23.57 -9.41 -11.44
CA LYS A 107 24.77 -9.63 -10.64
C LYS A 107 25.42 -10.98 -10.97
N LYS A 108 24.66 -12.08 -10.90
CA LYS A 108 25.19 -13.42 -11.21
C LYS A 108 25.79 -13.51 -12.62
N VAL A 109 25.16 -12.88 -13.62
CA VAL A 109 25.69 -12.86 -14.99
C VAL A 109 27.02 -12.10 -15.05
N LEU A 110 27.09 -10.92 -14.43
CA LEU A 110 28.32 -10.14 -14.39
C LEU A 110 29.43 -10.85 -13.60
N GLU A 111 29.11 -11.44 -12.44
CA GLU A 111 30.04 -12.22 -11.62
C GLU A 111 30.64 -13.39 -12.40
N ASN A 112 29.79 -14.16 -13.08
CA ASN A 112 30.25 -15.31 -13.86
C ASN A 112 31.10 -14.92 -15.09
N ARG A 113 30.85 -13.75 -15.68
CA ARG A 113 31.54 -13.33 -16.93
C ARG A 113 32.81 -12.52 -16.67
N LEU A 114 32.77 -11.63 -15.70
CA LEU A 114 33.80 -10.60 -15.48
C LEU A 114 34.48 -10.73 -14.10
N GLY A 115 34.00 -11.63 -13.23
CA GLY A 115 34.50 -11.79 -11.87
C GLY A 115 33.81 -10.83 -10.88
N ASP A 116 34.46 -10.58 -9.75
CA ASP A 116 33.87 -9.82 -8.64
C ASP A 116 33.34 -8.45 -9.07
N ILE A 117 32.08 -8.16 -8.72
CA ILE A 117 31.41 -6.92 -9.12
C ILE A 117 31.97 -5.74 -8.32
N PRO A 118 32.42 -4.68 -9.00
CA PRO A 118 32.75 -3.41 -8.36
C PRO A 118 31.56 -2.80 -7.61
N GLY A 119 31.79 -2.25 -6.42
CA GLY A 119 30.73 -1.73 -5.54
C GLY A 119 29.86 -0.64 -6.18
N ASP A 120 30.40 0.15 -7.10
CA ASP A 120 29.66 1.17 -7.85
C ASP A 120 28.61 0.57 -8.78
N ILE A 121 28.92 -0.54 -9.45
CA ILE A 121 27.98 -1.27 -10.31
C ILE A 121 26.91 -1.96 -9.46
N GLY A 122 27.31 -2.53 -8.32
CA GLY A 122 26.38 -3.12 -7.36
C GLY A 122 25.35 -2.11 -6.84
N GLN A 123 25.81 -0.89 -6.50
CA GLN A 123 24.92 0.19 -6.07
C GLN A 123 23.99 0.65 -7.20
N CYS A 124 24.51 0.80 -8.42
CA CYS A 124 23.72 1.16 -9.59
C CYS A 124 22.55 0.20 -9.84
N LEU A 125 22.77 -1.12 -9.69
CA LEU A 125 21.70 -2.12 -9.78
C LEU A 125 20.69 -2.01 -8.63
N ASN A 126 21.14 -1.69 -7.42
CA ASN A 126 20.27 -1.51 -6.25
C ASN A 126 19.43 -0.22 -6.34
N ASP A 127 19.90 0.80 -7.06
CA ASP A 127 19.15 2.06 -7.26
C ASP A 127 18.08 1.91 -8.36
N ALA A 128 18.27 0.97 -9.30
CA ALA A 128 17.30 0.67 -10.35
C ALA A 128 16.01 0.09 -9.75
N SER A 129 14.92 0.87 -9.81
CA SER A 129 13.63 0.55 -9.19
C SER A 129 12.58 0.06 -10.20
N VAL A 130 12.97 -0.18 -11.46
CA VAL A 130 12.06 -0.57 -12.54
C VAL A 130 12.57 -1.86 -13.19
N ILE A 131 11.69 -2.86 -13.33
CA ILE A 131 12.04 -4.18 -13.87
C ILE A 131 12.54 -4.09 -15.32
N SER A 132 11.90 -3.28 -16.18
CA SER A 132 12.30 -3.13 -17.58
C SER A 132 13.71 -2.57 -17.74
N VAL A 133 14.13 -1.67 -16.85
CA VAL A 133 15.51 -1.14 -16.80
C VAL A 133 16.48 -2.27 -16.46
N LEU A 134 16.16 -3.12 -15.48
CA LEU A 134 16.97 -4.28 -15.11
C LEU A 134 17.05 -5.33 -16.23
N GLU A 135 15.98 -5.50 -17.02
CA GLU A 135 16.00 -6.37 -18.20
C GLU A 135 16.91 -5.84 -19.31
N GLU A 136 16.92 -4.52 -19.57
CA GLU A 136 17.87 -3.90 -20.51
C GLU A 136 19.31 -4.02 -19.99
N MET A 137 19.52 -3.81 -18.68
CA MET A 137 20.82 -4.02 -18.03
C MET A 137 21.29 -5.47 -18.16
N LEU A 138 20.39 -6.45 -18.00
CA LEU A 138 20.72 -7.86 -18.19
C LEU A 138 21.18 -8.15 -19.63
N LYS A 139 20.47 -7.62 -20.62
CA LYS A 139 20.85 -7.76 -22.04
C LYS A 139 22.22 -7.15 -22.31
N ALA A 140 22.49 -5.96 -21.77
CA ALA A 140 23.81 -5.33 -21.88
C ALA A 140 24.89 -6.16 -21.17
N ALA A 141 24.61 -6.67 -19.97
CA ALA A 141 25.50 -7.51 -19.18
C ALA A 141 25.90 -8.83 -19.87
N LEU A 142 25.13 -9.30 -20.86
CA LEU A 142 25.48 -10.46 -21.70
C LEU A 142 26.44 -10.13 -22.85
N ILE A 143 26.56 -8.87 -23.24
CA ILE A 143 27.33 -8.43 -24.41
C ILE A 143 28.68 -7.83 -24.01
N VAL A 144 28.70 -7.04 -22.94
CA VAL A 144 29.90 -6.31 -22.50
C VAL A 144 31.06 -7.25 -22.16
N ASN A 145 32.30 -6.82 -22.44
CA ASN A 145 33.51 -7.60 -22.17
C ASN A 145 34.38 -6.99 -21.06
N SER A 146 33.96 -5.86 -20.50
CA SER A 146 34.64 -5.21 -19.38
C SER A 146 33.66 -4.43 -18.51
N PHE A 147 34.06 -4.15 -17.26
CA PHE A 147 33.27 -3.31 -16.36
C PHE A 147 33.20 -1.83 -16.82
N GLU A 148 34.15 -1.33 -17.62
CA GLU A 148 34.04 0.00 -18.22
C GLU A 148 32.91 0.09 -19.26
N GLU A 149 32.80 -0.92 -20.13
CA GLU A 149 31.69 -1.02 -21.10
C GLU A 149 30.34 -1.18 -20.38
N CYS A 150 30.32 -1.94 -19.28
CA CYS A 150 29.15 -2.11 -18.43
C CYS A 150 28.66 -0.76 -17.87
N ARG A 151 29.56 0.05 -17.30
CA ARG A 151 29.24 1.39 -16.77
C ARG A 151 28.63 2.30 -17.82
N LYS A 152 29.25 2.37 -19.00
CA LYS A 152 28.74 3.19 -20.12
C LYS A 152 27.35 2.74 -20.53
N SER A 153 27.14 1.44 -20.68
CA SER A 153 25.85 0.87 -21.09
C SER A 153 24.76 1.14 -20.05
N PHE A 154 25.04 0.92 -18.76
CA PHE A 154 24.07 1.17 -17.69
C PHE A 154 23.72 2.64 -17.57
N SER A 155 24.69 3.55 -17.73
CA SER A 155 24.45 4.99 -17.76
C SER A 155 23.51 5.39 -18.90
N ILE A 156 23.65 4.81 -20.09
CA ILE A 156 22.75 5.09 -21.22
C ILE A 156 21.34 4.59 -20.92
N ILE A 157 21.20 3.39 -20.36
CA ILE A 157 19.90 2.78 -20.04
C ILE A 157 19.14 3.61 -18.99
N ILE A 158 19.84 4.11 -17.96
CA ILE A 158 19.22 4.89 -16.88
C ILE A 158 18.77 6.28 -17.37
N ASN A 159 19.49 6.88 -18.31
CA ASN A 159 19.21 8.24 -18.80
C ASN A 159 18.23 8.27 -19.99
N LYS A 160 17.65 7.12 -20.37
CA LYS A 160 16.69 6.98 -21.47
C LYS A 160 15.25 7.12 -20.96
#